data_AF-A0A1G1YVY3-F1
#
_entry.id   AF-A0A1G1YVY3-F1
#
_cell.length_a   1.000
_cell.length_b   1.000
_cell.length_c   1.000
_cell.angle_alpha   90.00
_cell.angle_beta   90.00
_cell.angle_gamma   90.00
#
_symmetry.space_group_name_H-M   'P 1'
#
loop_
_entity.id
_entity.type
_entity.pdbx_description
1 polymer ?
#
loop_
_entity_poly.entity_id
_entity_poly.type
_entity_poly.pdbx_seq_one_letter_code
_entity_poly.pdbx_strand_id
1 'polypeptide(L)'
;MTLEDKIDIEEKFNNALAEWKREIGKYHGNIIPTHNHSQGYQKIVSLGIAALPYIQKELNVEVERINNPTPENMFDYTPLFGWGYVVEAIIPEFNIQKGEENSTAPIKTLGCGFVGINPQQVIELTLDWLDKNMERYLHKDL
;
A
#
# COMPACT_ATOMS: atom_id res chain seq x y z
N MET A 1 20.01 11.62 5.52
CA MET A 1 19.46 11.64 4.15
C MET A 1 19.45 13.08 3.64
N THR A 2 20.12 13.33 2.52
CA THR A 2 20.19 14.66 1.89
C THR A 2 18.89 14.98 1.12
N LEU A 3 18.74 16.23 0.67
CA LEU A 3 17.61 16.60 -0.20
C LEU A 3 17.68 15.89 -1.56
N GLU A 4 18.89 15.71 -2.09
CA GLU A 4 19.15 15.00 -3.34
C GLU A 4 18.75 13.51 -3.23
N ASP A 5 19.08 12.87 -2.10
CA ASP A 5 18.65 11.49 -1.82
C ASP A 5 17.12 11.36 -1.78
N LYS A 6 16.41 12.35 -1.22
CA LYS A 6 14.95 12.33 -1.15
C LYS A 6 14.31 12.43 -2.53
N ILE A 7 14.81 13.33 -3.38
CA ILE A 7 14.32 13.52 -4.75
C ILE A 7 14.53 12.25 -5.58
N ASP A 8 15.73 11.65 -5.49
CA ASP A 8 16.05 10.39 -6.17
C ASP A 8 15.12 9.24 -5.74
N ILE A 9 14.77 9.15 -4.45
CA ILE A 9 13.84 8.13 -3.94
C ILE A 9 12.41 8.39 -4.43
N GLU A 10 11.93 9.64 -4.42
CA GLU A 10 10.59 9.98 -4.93
C GLU A 10 10.46 9.65 -6.42
N GLU A 11 11.46 9.97 -7.24
CA GLU A 11 11.47 9.62 -8.67
C GLU A 11 11.46 8.11 -8.89
N LYS A 12 12.30 7.36 -8.15
CA LYS A 12 12.32 5.89 -8.22
C LYS A 12 10.97 5.30 -7.81
N PHE A 13 10.37 5.82 -6.75
CA PHE A 13 9.04 5.40 -6.29
C PHE A 13 7.97 5.65 -7.35
N ASN A 14 7.91 6.87 -7.90
CA ASN A 14 6.90 7.25 -8.90
C ASN A 14 7.02 6.42 -10.18
N ASN A 15 8.25 6.15 -10.63
CA ASN A 15 8.51 5.28 -11.78
C ASN A 15 8.05 3.83 -11.51
N ALA A 16 8.37 3.29 -10.34
CA ALA A 16 7.97 1.95 -9.94
C ALA A 16 6.44 1.83 -9.77
N LEU A 17 5.80 2.87 -9.24
CA LEU A 17 4.35 2.96 -9.08
C LEU A 17 3.63 3.02 -10.42
N ALA A 18 4.11 3.82 -11.36
CA ALA A 18 3.54 3.89 -12.71
C ALA A 18 3.62 2.54 -13.42
N GLU A 19 4.75 1.84 -13.28
CA GLU A 19 4.93 0.49 -13.79
C GLU A 19 3.99 -0.51 -13.11
N TRP A 20 3.86 -0.44 -11.79
CA TRP A 20 2.96 -1.31 -11.05
C TRP A 20 1.50 -1.09 -11.48
N LYS A 21 1.01 0.16 -11.47
CA LYS A 21 -0.33 0.53 -11.94
C LYS A 21 -0.60 0.03 -13.37
N ARG A 22 0.37 0.17 -14.28
CA ARG A 22 0.30 -0.34 -15.65
C ARG A 22 0.21 -1.86 -15.71
N GLU A 23 0.96 -2.57 -14.87
CA GLU A 23 0.97 -4.04 -14.84
C GLU A 23 -0.34 -4.58 -14.27
N ILE A 24 -0.83 -4.05 -13.15
CA ILE A 24 -2.11 -4.48 -12.59
C ILE A 24 -3.27 -4.10 -13.52
N GLY A 25 -3.21 -2.93 -14.18
CA GLY A 25 -4.21 -2.48 -15.14
C GLY A 25 -4.45 -3.47 -16.28
N LYS A 26 -3.45 -4.29 -16.66
CA LYS A 26 -3.61 -5.35 -17.67
C LYS A 26 -4.51 -6.50 -17.22
N TYR A 27 -4.72 -6.67 -15.91
CA TYR A 27 -5.41 -7.83 -15.33
C TYR A 27 -6.89 -7.57 -14.98
N HIS A 28 -7.46 -6.41 -15.37
CA HIS A 28 -8.90 -6.04 -15.33
C HIS A 28 -9.81 -7.04 -14.58
N GLY A 29 -9.80 -7.01 -13.24
CA GLY A 29 -10.72 -7.79 -12.39
C GLY A 29 -10.22 -9.13 -11.84
N ASN A 30 -9.08 -9.66 -12.30
CA ASN A 30 -8.44 -10.83 -11.69
C ASN A 30 -7.36 -10.38 -10.68
N ILE A 31 -7.82 -9.95 -9.51
CA ILE A 31 -7.06 -9.20 -8.50
C ILE A 31 -6.04 -10.07 -7.71
N ILE A 32 -6.07 -11.40 -7.92
CA ILE A 32 -5.58 -12.36 -6.93
C ILE A 32 -4.77 -13.45 -7.66
N PRO A 33 -3.59 -13.19 -8.26
CA PRO A 33 -2.34 -13.30 -7.48
C PRO A 33 -1.10 -12.53 -8.02
N THR A 34 -1.22 -11.53 -8.92
CA THR A 34 -0.04 -11.05 -9.68
C THR A 34 0.74 -9.87 -9.09
N HIS A 35 0.30 -9.27 -7.97
CA HIS A 35 0.98 -8.08 -7.44
C HIS A 35 2.42 -8.36 -6.99
N ASN A 36 2.68 -9.50 -6.32
CA ASN A 36 4.03 -9.88 -5.90
C ASN A 36 4.96 -10.27 -7.08
N HIS A 37 4.40 -10.61 -8.24
CA HIS A 37 5.14 -10.88 -9.47
C HIS A 37 5.37 -9.62 -10.32
N SER A 38 4.76 -8.49 -9.95
CA SER A 38 4.96 -7.20 -10.63
C SER A 38 6.39 -6.69 -10.42
N GLN A 39 7.04 -6.26 -11.50
CA GLN A 39 8.34 -5.59 -11.38
C GLN A 39 8.22 -4.26 -10.65
N GLY A 40 7.13 -3.53 -10.88
CA GLY A 40 6.82 -2.29 -10.16
C GLY A 40 6.69 -2.51 -8.65
N TYR A 41 5.95 -3.54 -8.23
CA TYR A 41 5.85 -3.93 -6.82
C TYR A 41 7.23 -4.22 -6.22
N GLN A 42 8.03 -5.08 -6.87
CA GLN A 42 9.35 -5.46 -6.37
C GLN A 42 10.29 -4.26 -6.26
N LYS A 43 10.20 -3.31 -7.20
CA LYS A 43 10.94 -2.05 -7.16
C LYS A 43 10.52 -1.19 -5.97
N ILE A 44 9.23 -1.04 -5.69
CA ILE A 44 8.76 -0.32 -4.49
C ILE A 44 9.27 -0.99 -3.22
N VAL A 45 9.13 -2.32 -3.09
CA VAL A 45 9.62 -3.06 -1.92
C VAL A 45 11.13 -2.89 -1.73
N SER A 46 11.91 -2.86 -2.83
CA SER A 46 13.37 -2.69 -2.78
C SER A 46 13.83 -1.32 -2.26
N LEU A 47 12.95 -0.30 -2.29
CA LEU A 47 13.23 1.00 -1.67
C LEU A 47 13.12 0.95 -0.13
N GLY A 48 12.53 -0.12 0.42
CA GLY A 48 12.47 -0.36 1.87
C GLY A 48 11.76 0.74 2.64
N ILE A 49 12.25 1.02 3.85
CA ILE A 49 11.67 2.03 4.77
C ILE A 49 11.55 3.42 4.11
N ALA A 50 12.45 3.75 3.17
CA ALA A 50 12.43 5.04 2.51
C ALA A 50 11.21 5.24 1.58
N ALA A 51 10.53 4.16 1.17
CA ALA A 51 9.28 4.26 0.42
C ALA A 51 8.06 4.62 1.27
N LEU A 52 8.10 4.38 2.59
CA LEU A 52 6.91 4.52 3.45
C LEU A 52 6.21 5.88 3.38
N PRO A 53 6.91 7.04 3.35
CA PRO A 53 6.24 8.35 3.22
C PRO A 53 5.47 8.49 1.90
N TYR A 54 6.01 7.92 0.82
CA TYR A 54 5.40 7.99 -0.51
C TYR A 54 4.22 7.02 -0.63
N ILE A 55 4.32 5.84 0.01
CA ILE A 55 3.22 4.90 0.16
C ILE A 55 2.06 5.55 0.92
N GLN A 56 2.34 6.22 2.05
CA GLN A 56 1.34 6.94 2.83
C GLN A 56 0.67 8.05 2.01
N LYS A 57 1.44 8.82 1.24
CA LYS A 57 0.92 9.86 0.34
C LYS A 57 -0.04 9.28 -0.70
N GLU A 58 0.33 8.18 -1.36
CA GLU A 58 -0.55 7.53 -2.33
C GLU A 58 -1.81 6.94 -1.68
N LEU A 59 -1.68 6.31 -0.50
CA LEU A 59 -2.82 5.79 0.26
C LEU A 59 -3.83 6.89 0.61
N ASN A 60 -3.37 8.08 1.02
CA ASN A 60 -4.25 9.23 1.25
C ASN A 60 -5.04 9.60 -0.01
N VAL A 61 -4.38 9.65 -1.18
CA VAL A 61 -5.04 9.92 -2.47
C VAL A 61 -6.04 8.81 -2.82
N GLU A 62 -5.73 7.55 -2.52
CA GLU A 62 -6.66 6.43 -2.75
C GLU A 62 -7.90 6.53 -1.86
N VAL A 63 -7.73 6.80 -0.56
CA VAL A 63 -8.84 6.99 0.38
C VAL A 63 -9.73 8.16 -0.04
N GLU A 64 -9.13 9.29 -0.41
CA GLU A 64 -9.90 10.46 -0.88
C GLU A 64 -10.70 10.13 -2.15
N ARG A 65 -10.10 9.40 -3.09
CA ARG A 65 -10.73 8.96 -4.33
C ARG A 65 -11.91 8.03 -4.09
N ILE A 66 -11.78 7.09 -3.16
CA ILE A 66 -12.84 6.14 -2.79
C ILE A 66 -14.01 6.86 -2.12
N ASN A 67 -13.70 7.81 -1.23
CA ASN A 67 -14.72 8.57 -0.50
C ASN A 67 -15.41 9.62 -1.40
N ASN A 68 -14.75 10.07 -2.47
CA ASN A 68 -15.27 11.05 -3.42
C ASN A 68 -15.15 10.54 -4.87
N PRO A 69 -15.94 9.51 -5.25
CA PRO A 69 -15.85 8.92 -6.57
C PRO A 69 -16.33 9.91 -7.64
N THR A 70 -15.57 10.01 -8.73
CA THR A 70 -15.95 10.70 -9.96
C THR A 70 -16.43 9.65 -10.99
N PRO A 71 -17.22 10.03 -12.00
CA PRO A 71 -17.63 9.11 -13.06
C PRO A 71 -16.44 8.42 -13.77
N GLU A 72 -15.27 9.07 -13.78
CA GLU A 72 -14.03 8.59 -14.41
C GLU A 72 -13.31 7.52 -13.57
N ASN A 73 -13.50 7.51 -12.24
CA ASN A 73 -12.81 6.60 -11.33
C ASN A 73 -13.75 5.57 -10.66
N MET A 74 -15.05 5.61 -10.97
CA MET A 74 -16.11 4.79 -10.37
C MET A 74 -15.88 3.26 -10.49
N PHE A 75 -15.00 2.83 -11.40
CA PHE A 75 -14.68 1.43 -11.67
C PHE A 75 -13.19 1.07 -11.55
N ASP A 76 -12.32 2.02 -11.15
CA ASP A 76 -10.88 1.79 -11.06
C ASP A 76 -10.45 1.33 -9.65
N TYR A 77 -10.88 0.11 -9.30
CA TYR A 77 -10.57 -0.54 -8.01
C TYR A 77 -9.23 -1.31 -8.04
N THR A 78 -8.44 -1.12 -9.09
CA THR A 78 -7.31 -2.00 -9.47
C THR A 78 -6.13 -2.00 -8.47
N PRO A 79 -5.72 -0.87 -7.84
CA PRO A 79 -4.63 -0.86 -6.86
C PRO A 79 -5.04 -1.27 -5.43
N LEU A 80 -6.33 -1.41 -5.15
CA LEU A 80 -6.88 -1.29 -3.79
C LEU A 80 -6.49 -2.40 -2.80
N PHE A 81 -5.87 -3.48 -3.27
CA PHE A 81 -5.49 -4.61 -2.42
C PHE A 81 -3.97 -4.73 -2.21
N GLY A 82 -3.17 -3.97 -2.95
CA GLY A 82 -1.73 -4.18 -3.03
C GLY A 82 -0.94 -3.57 -1.86
N TRP A 83 -1.39 -2.42 -1.34
CA TRP A 83 -0.57 -1.63 -0.41
C TRP A 83 -0.29 -2.33 0.91
N GLY A 84 -1.26 -3.05 1.47
CA GLY A 84 -1.02 -3.86 2.68
C GLY A 84 0.12 -4.87 2.48
N TYR A 85 0.22 -5.50 1.31
CA TYR A 85 1.31 -6.43 0.98
C TYR A 85 2.65 -5.74 0.72
N VAL A 86 2.63 -4.51 0.19
CA VAL A 86 3.86 -3.73 0.04
C VAL A 86 4.41 -3.39 1.43
N VAL A 87 3.54 -2.91 2.32
CA VAL A 87 3.94 -2.54 3.69
C VAL A 87 4.39 -3.76 4.48
N GLU A 88 3.69 -4.91 4.36
CA GLU A 88 4.11 -6.19 4.97
C GLU A 88 5.49 -6.65 4.47
N ALA A 89 5.77 -6.50 3.18
CA ALA A 89 7.07 -6.89 2.62
C ALA A 89 8.22 -5.96 3.05
N ILE A 90 7.94 -4.68 3.29
CA ILE A 90 8.92 -3.71 3.80
C ILE A 90 9.10 -3.85 5.31
N ILE A 91 8.01 -4.03 6.05
CA ILE A 91 7.95 -4.13 7.51
C ILE A 91 7.30 -5.46 7.90
N PRO A 92 8.09 -6.50 8.23
CA PRO A 92 7.56 -7.80 8.61
C PRO A 92 6.65 -7.78 9.85
N GLU A 93 6.77 -6.76 10.71
CA GLU A 93 5.90 -6.58 11.88
C GLU A 93 4.56 -5.89 11.57
N PHE A 94 4.32 -5.50 10.32
CA PHE A 94 3.06 -4.91 9.89
C PHE A 94 1.89 -5.87 10.15
N ASN A 95 0.84 -5.34 10.77
CA ASN A 95 -0.37 -6.11 11.07
C ASN A 95 -1.56 -5.15 11.21
N ILE A 96 -2.64 -5.43 10.48
CA ILE A 96 -3.90 -4.69 10.59
C ILE A 96 -4.94 -5.54 11.33
N GLN A 97 -5.66 -4.92 12.27
CA GLN A 97 -6.73 -5.55 13.05
C GLN A 97 -8.07 -4.92 12.68
N LYS A 98 -9.16 -5.71 12.71
CA LYS A 98 -10.50 -5.14 12.56
C LYS A 98 -10.82 -4.28 13.79
N GLY A 99 -11.13 -3.01 13.58
CA GLY A 99 -11.53 -2.07 14.64
C GLY A 99 -12.95 -2.24 15.18
N GLU A 100 -13.65 -3.34 14.88
CA GLU A 100 -14.97 -3.58 15.49
C GLU A 100 -14.76 -3.99 16.96
N GLU A 101 -15.43 -3.28 17.88
CA GLU A 101 -15.34 -3.42 19.35
C GLU A 101 -15.51 -4.86 19.90
N ASN A 102 -15.85 -5.84 19.05
CA ASN A 102 -16.04 -7.25 19.42
C ASN A 102 -15.18 -8.26 18.62
N SER A 103 -14.22 -7.82 17.80
CA SER A 103 -13.36 -8.74 17.05
C SER A 103 -11.87 -8.40 17.21
N THR A 104 -11.21 -9.06 18.18
CA THR A 104 -9.75 -9.03 18.33
C THR A 104 -9.04 -9.96 17.34
N ALA A 105 -9.75 -10.50 16.33
CA ALA A 105 -9.16 -11.42 15.37
C ALA A 105 -8.22 -10.63 14.44
N PRO A 106 -6.91 -10.95 14.41
CA PRO A 106 -6.00 -10.32 13.47
C PRO A 106 -6.46 -10.64 12.05
N ILE A 107 -6.41 -9.64 11.16
CA ILE A 107 -6.69 -9.88 9.75
C ILE A 107 -5.46 -10.59 9.20
N LYS A 108 -5.56 -11.92 9.10
CA LYS A 108 -4.47 -12.73 8.55
C LYS A 108 -4.47 -12.63 7.04
N THR A 109 -3.31 -12.35 6.48
CA THR A 109 -2.99 -12.60 5.08
C THR A 109 -3.04 -14.13 4.87
N LEU A 110 -3.97 -14.59 4.02
CA LEU A 110 -4.08 -16.01 3.65
C LEU A 110 -3.78 -16.14 2.16
N GLY A 111 -2.54 -16.48 1.85
CA GLY A 111 -2.05 -16.67 0.49
C GLY A 111 -2.07 -15.38 -0.32
N CYS A 112 -3.21 -15.07 -0.93
CA CYS A 112 -3.38 -14.02 -1.93
C CYS A 112 -4.43 -12.97 -1.56
N GLY A 113 -5.07 -13.05 -0.39
CA GLY A 113 -6.07 -12.08 0.07
C GLY A 113 -6.03 -11.75 1.57
N PHE A 114 -6.49 -10.55 1.91
CA PHE A 114 -7.04 -10.23 3.22
C PHE A 114 -8.46 -10.80 3.27
N VAL A 115 -8.70 -11.82 4.10
CA VAL A 115 -9.98 -12.54 4.13
C VAL A 115 -10.93 -11.90 5.15
N GLY A 116 -12.19 -11.70 4.76
CA GLY A 116 -13.25 -11.22 5.64
C GLY A 116 -13.26 -9.71 5.87
N ILE A 117 -12.55 -8.93 5.05
CA ILE A 117 -12.50 -7.47 5.08
C ILE A 117 -12.69 -6.90 3.67
N ASN A 118 -13.39 -5.77 3.57
CA ASN A 118 -13.53 -5.05 2.30
C ASN A 118 -12.17 -4.41 1.91
N PRO A 119 -11.72 -4.46 0.63
CA PRO A 119 -10.55 -3.71 0.14
C PRO A 119 -10.42 -2.28 0.66
N GLN A 120 -11.51 -1.50 0.66
CA GLN A 120 -11.48 -0.13 1.16
C GLN A 120 -10.99 -0.07 2.61
N GLN A 121 -11.49 -0.98 3.46
CA GLN A 121 -11.08 -1.05 4.85
C GLN A 121 -9.62 -1.49 4.99
N VAL A 122 -9.08 -2.31 4.08
CA VAL A 122 -7.65 -2.67 4.06
C VAL A 122 -6.79 -1.43 3.84
N ILE A 123 -7.16 -0.57 2.89
CA ILE A 123 -6.46 0.68 2.61
C ILE A 123 -6.50 1.62 3.81
N GLU A 124 -7.69 1.84 4.35
CA GLU A 124 -7.90 2.73 5.50
C GLU A 124 -7.11 2.24 6.73
N LEU A 125 -7.13 0.93 7.03
CA LEU A 125 -6.36 0.36 8.13
C LEU A 125 -4.85 0.38 7.86
N THR A 126 -4.42 0.20 6.61
CA THR A 126 -3.01 0.29 6.24
C THR A 126 -2.51 1.72 6.43
N LEU A 127 -3.30 2.72 6.00
CA LEU A 127 -3.00 4.14 6.19
C LEU A 127 -2.95 4.49 7.68
N ASP A 128 -3.96 4.13 8.47
CA ASP A 128 -4.00 4.36 9.92
C ASP A 128 -2.80 3.71 10.63
N TRP A 129 -2.41 2.50 10.22
CA TRP A 129 -1.22 1.85 10.76
C TRP A 129 0.05 2.64 10.42
N LEU A 130 0.21 3.11 9.19
CA LEU A 130 1.34 3.93 8.80
C LEU A 130 1.37 5.24 9.60
N ASP A 131 0.24 5.95 9.71
CA ASP A 131 0.14 7.20 10.49
C ASP A 131 0.62 7.02 11.94
N LYS A 132 0.29 5.87 12.56
CA LYS A 132 0.66 5.55 13.95
C LYS A 132 2.10 5.08 14.12
N ASN A 133 2.70 4.49 13.09
CA ASN A 133 3.99 3.79 13.22
C ASN A 133 5.12 4.42 12.42
N MET A 134 4.84 5.35 11.51
CA MET A 134 5.82 5.87 10.56
C MET A 134 7.01 6.57 11.26
N GLU A 135 6.76 7.34 12.31
CA GLU A 135 7.83 7.97 13.11
C GLU A 135 8.84 6.95 13.64
N ARG A 136 8.37 5.79 14.11
CA ARG A 136 9.24 4.72 14.65
C ARG A 136 10.24 4.21 13.62
N TYR A 137 9.87 4.19 12.34
CA TYR A 137 10.72 3.65 11.27
C TYR A 137 11.57 4.71 10.61
N LEU A 138 11.10 5.95 10.52
CA LEU A 138 11.86 7.05 9.92
C LEU A 138 12.91 7.66 10.87
N HIS A 139 12.80 7.41 12.18
CA HIS A 139 13.74 7.93 13.19
C HIS A 139 14.68 6.89 13.79
N LYS A 140 14.70 5.65 13.27
CA LYS A 140 15.51 4.56 13.86
C LYS A 140 17.00 4.55 13.46
N ASP A 141 17.46 5.53 12.69
CA ASP A 141 18.86 5.74 12.34
C ASP A 141 19.39 7.08 12.92
N LEU A 142 19.34 7.23 14.25
CA LEU A 142 20.18 8.16 15.02
C LEU A 142 20.90 7.42 16.14
#